data_AF-A0A7J5E9R2-F1
#
_entry.id   AF-A0A7J5E9R2-F1
#
_cell.length_a   1.000
_cell.length_b   1.000
_cell.length_c   1.000
_cell.angle_alpha   90.00
_cell.angle_beta   90.00
_cell.angle_gamma   90.00
#
_symmetry.space_group_name_H-M   'P 1'
#
loop_
_entity.id
_entity.type
_entity.pdbx_description
1 polymer ?
#
loop_
_entity_poly.entity_id
_entity_poly.type
_entity_poly.pdbx_seq_one_letter_code
_entity_poly.pdbx_strand_id
1 'polypeptide(L)'
;LKATAMVTVRANIERLVGGATEQTILARVGEGIVSTIGSSATHKAVLENPDSISKVVLSKGLDAGTAFEILSIDIADVDVGTNIGAILQTDQAEADLKVARAKAEERRAAAVALEQEMKAEVVKMNAKVVEAEAEVPRAIAEAFRSGNLGIMDYYNLRNIQSDTDMRNSIAKPENPKDSKEDK
;
A
#
# COMPACT_ATOMS: atom_id res chain seq x y z
N LEU A 1 -4.25 20.15 26.87
CA LEU A 1 -3.06 21.01 26.88
C LEU A 1 -2.85 21.52 28.30
N LYS A 2 -1.70 21.24 28.90
CA LYS A 2 -1.35 21.78 30.21
C LYS A 2 0.08 22.32 30.12
N ALA A 3 0.25 23.61 30.36
CA ALA A 3 1.58 24.23 30.39
C ALA A 3 1.77 24.88 31.75
N THR A 4 2.90 24.60 32.38
CA THR A 4 3.28 25.18 33.66
C THR A 4 4.44 26.14 33.43
N ALA A 5 4.25 27.40 33.78
CA ALA A 5 5.25 28.44 33.61
C ALA A 5 5.38 29.28 34.88
N MET A 6 6.60 29.73 35.16
CA MET A 6 6.94 30.68 36.21
C MET A 6 7.18 32.03 35.58
N VAL A 7 6.57 33.07 36.14
CA VAL A 7 6.71 34.45 35.65
C VAL A 7 7.41 35.28 36.72
N THR A 8 8.56 35.84 36.37
CA THR A 8 9.30 36.75 37.25
C THR A 8 8.95 38.17 36.87
N VAL A 9 8.37 38.93 37.80
CA VAL A 9 7.94 40.31 37.56
C VAL A 9 8.66 41.30 38.49
N ARG A 10 8.81 42.53 38.01
CA ARG A 10 9.25 43.68 38.79
C ARG A 10 8.13 44.70 38.86
N ALA A 11 7.88 45.26 40.04
CA ALA A 11 6.92 46.36 40.17
C ALA A 11 7.45 47.64 39.51
N ASN A 12 6.61 48.30 38.70
CA ASN A 12 6.90 49.60 38.11
C ASN A 12 6.22 50.69 38.94
N ILE A 13 7.03 51.47 39.67
CA ILE A 13 6.54 52.48 40.62
C ILE A 13 5.77 53.60 39.92
N GLU A 14 6.12 53.94 38.67
CA GLU A 14 5.47 55.02 37.90
C GLU A 14 4.02 54.68 37.52
N ARG A 15 3.71 53.38 37.37
CA ARG A 15 2.40 52.87 36.95
C ARG A 15 1.67 52.08 38.04
N LEU A 16 2.15 52.19 39.27
CA LEU A 16 1.62 51.44 40.41
C LEU A 16 0.16 51.83 40.73
N VAL A 17 -0.22 53.09 40.47
CA VAL A 17 -1.58 53.59 40.64
C VAL A 17 -2.23 53.75 39.28
N GLY A 18 -3.29 52.98 39.02
CA GLY A 18 -4.06 53.02 37.76
C GLY A 18 -3.61 52.04 36.68
N GLY A 19 -2.47 51.35 36.86
CA GLY A 19 -2.04 50.26 35.99
C GLY A 19 -2.80 48.96 36.25
N ALA A 20 -2.86 48.09 35.23
CA ALA A 20 -3.45 46.76 35.38
C ALA A 20 -2.63 45.89 36.35
N THR A 21 -3.32 45.09 37.17
CA THR A 21 -2.73 44.27 38.25
C THR A 21 -2.21 42.92 37.74
N GLU A 22 -1.63 42.14 38.64
CA GLU A 22 -1.02 40.82 38.36
C GLU A 22 -1.95 39.85 37.60
N GLN A 23 -3.26 39.86 37.89
CA GLN A 23 -4.22 38.97 37.23
C GLN A 23 -4.26 39.19 35.71
N THR A 24 -4.13 40.44 35.27
CA THR A 24 -4.10 40.76 33.83
C THR A 24 -2.83 40.25 33.16
N ILE A 25 -1.68 40.33 33.85
CA ILE A 25 -0.42 39.77 33.35
C ILE A 25 -0.54 38.26 33.23
N LEU A 26 -1.05 37.59 34.27
CA LEU A 26 -1.20 36.14 34.26
C LEU A 26 -2.09 35.68 33.10
N ALA A 27 -3.20 36.37 32.85
CA ALA A 27 -4.10 36.08 31.73
C ALA A 27 -3.44 36.31 30.37
N ARG A 28 -2.76 37.45 30.17
CA ARG A 28 -2.07 37.78 28.92
C ARG A 28 -0.91 36.84 28.60
N VAL A 29 -0.12 36.50 29.61
CA VAL A 29 0.98 35.50 29.48
C VAL A 29 0.39 34.13 29.19
N GLY A 30 -0.67 33.72 29.90
CA GLY A 30 -1.37 32.46 29.64
C GLY A 30 -1.89 32.37 28.21
N GLU A 31 -2.58 33.39 27.73
CA GLU A 31 -3.06 33.46 26.34
C GLU A 31 -1.87 33.42 25.34
N GLY A 32 -0.82 34.20 25.61
CA GLY A 32 0.38 34.25 24.79
C GLY A 32 1.05 32.88 24.63
N ILE A 33 1.17 32.12 25.72
CA ILE A 33 1.74 30.76 25.73
C ILE A 33 0.83 29.82 24.93
N VAL A 34 -0.48 29.80 25.21
CA VAL A 34 -1.43 28.91 24.52
C VAL A 34 -1.49 29.20 23.02
N SER A 35 -1.51 30.47 22.63
CA SER A 35 -1.50 30.91 21.23
C SER A 35 -0.21 30.48 20.51
N THR A 36 0.94 30.58 21.18
CA THR A 36 2.24 30.21 20.58
C THR A 36 2.35 28.69 20.41
N ILE A 37 1.86 27.91 21.37
CA ILE A 37 1.80 26.45 21.24
C ILE A 37 0.82 26.04 20.14
N GLY A 38 -0.37 26.65 20.10
CA GLY A 38 -1.40 26.33 19.11
C GLY A 38 -1.04 26.73 17.67
N SER A 39 -0.19 27.74 17.49
CA SER A 39 0.32 28.17 16.18
C SER A 39 1.55 27.39 15.71
N SER A 40 2.11 26.52 16.55
CA SER A 40 3.28 25.72 16.19
C SER A 40 2.91 24.63 15.19
N ALA A 41 3.73 24.45 14.15
CA ALA A 41 3.46 23.51 13.06
C ALA A 41 3.35 22.05 13.52
N THR A 42 4.11 21.68 14.56
CA THR A 42 4.02 20.36 15.17
C THR A 42 4.19 20.47 16.69
N HIS A 43 3.48 19.61 17.42
CA HIS A 43 3.66 19.47 18.87
C HIS A 43 5.10 19.07 19.24
N LYS A 44 5.82 18.38 18.33
CA LYS A 44 7.23 18.00 18.53
C LYS A 44 8.16 19.21 18.60
N ALA A 45 7.96 20.21 17.74
CA ALA A 45 8.79 21.40 17.72
C ALA A 45 8.75 22.17 19.06
N VAL A 46 7.57 22.17 19.70
CA VAL A 46 7.37 22.77 21.02
C VAL A 46 8.12 22.00 22.11
N LEU A 47 8.07 20.66 22.07
CA LEU A 47 8.73 19.80 23.04
C LEU A 47 10.27 19.83 22.91
N GLU A 48 10.80 20.01 21.69
CA GLU A 48 12.25 20.08 21.48
C GLU A 48 12.87 21.34 22.07
N ASN A 49 12.15 22.47 22.07
CA ASN A 49 12.66 23.75 22.57
C ASN A 49 11.56 24.59 23.23
N PRO A 50 11.17 24.31 24.49
CA PRO A 50 10.13 25.06 25.20
C PRO A 50 10.52 26.54 25.40
N ASP A 51 11.80 26.86 25.56
CA ASP A 51 12.31 28.24 25.69
C ASP A 51 12.01 29.14 24.47
N SER A 52 11.71 28.55 23.31
CA SER A 52 11.30 29.33 22.13
C SER A 52 9.98 30.05 22.37
N ILE A 53 9.08 29.45 23.15
CA ILE A 53 7.77 30.03 23.48
C ILE A 53 7.96 31.29 24.33
N SER A 54 8.80 31.25 25.35
CA SER A 54 8.99 32.40 26.25
C SER A 54 9.53 33.61 25.49
N LYS A 55 10.48 33.42 24.56
CA LYS A 55 11.02 34.49 23.71
C LYS A 55 9.95 35.13 22.83
N VAL A 56 9.11 34.31 22.18
CA VAL A 56 8.02 34.79 21.33
C VAL A 56 6.98 35.54 22.17
N VAL A 57 6.64 35.03 23.35
CA VAL A 57 5.65 35.62 24.26
C VAL A 57 6.16 36.94 24.85
N LEU A 58 7.43 37.03 25.26
CA LEU A 58 8.08 38.26 25.71
C LEU A 58 8.11 39.33 24.61
N SER A 59 8.36 38.95 23.35
CA SER A 59 8.42 39.89 22.22
C SER A 59 7.09 40.61 21.92
N LYS A 60 5.96 40.07 22.40
CA LYS A 60 4.62 40.67 22.20
C LYS A 60 4.31 41.83 23.15
N GLY A 61 5.17 42.15 24.13
CA GLY A 61 4.99 43.32 25.01
C GLY A 61 3.75 43.24 25.91
N LEU A 62 3.60 42.13 26.62
CA LEU A 62 2.40 41.80 27.42
C LEU A 62 2.24 42.68 28.68
N ASP A 63 3.30 43.37 29.08
CA ASP A 63 3.42 44.31 30.19
C ASP A 63 3.01 45.75 29.83
N ALA A 64 2.53 45.98 28.60
CA ALA A 64 2.01 47.27 28.20
C ALA A 64 0.79 47.67 29.05
N GLY A 65 0.92 48.78 29.79
CA GLY A 65 -0.15 49.35 30.62
C GLY A 65 -0.38 48.64 31.96
N THR A 66 0.53 47.78 32.41
CA THR A 66 0.46 47.10 33.71
C THR A 66 1.32 47.80 34.76
N ALA A 67 1.01 47.55 36.04
CA ALA A 67 1.79 48.01 37.19
C ALA A 67 3.09 47.21 37.39
N PHE A 68 3.34 46.19 36.56
CA PHE A 68 4.55 45.36 36.60
C PHE A 68 5.18 45.27 35.22
N GLU A 69 6.50 45.03 35.23
CA GLU A 69 7.36 44.73 34.09
C GLU A 69 7.78 43.25 34.18
N ILE A 70 7.72 42.54 33.06
CA ILE A 70 8.06 41.10 33.02
C ILE A 70 9.56 40.96 32.79
N LEU A 71 10.27 40.33 33.74
CA LEU A 71 11.70 40.06 33.64
C LEU A 71 11.99 38.75 32.90
N SER A 72 11.32 37.68 33.30
CA SER A 72 11.46 36.36 32.68
C SER A 72 10.14 35.59 32.69
N ILE A 73 10.01 34.71 31.71
CA ILE A 73 8.96 33.68 31.65
C ILE A 73 9.69 32.36 31.45
N ASP A 74 9.68 31.51 32.46
CA ASP A 74 10.37 30.24 32.46
C ASP A 74 9.35 29.11 32.37
N ILE A 75 9.46 28.24 31.36
CA ILE A 75 8.50 27.17 31.13
C ILE A 75 9.02 25.90 31.79
N ALA A 76 8.29 25.38 32.79
CA ALA A 76 8.69 24.24 33.59
C ALA A 76 8.25 22.90 33.00
N ASP A 77 7.04 22.85 32.44
CA ASP A 77 6.47 21.63 31.87
C ASP A 77 5.42 21.97 30.80
N VAL A 78 5.38 21.19 29.72
CA VAL A 78 4.43 21.36 28.62
C VAL A 78 3.88 19.99 28.19
N ASP A 79 2.61 19.77 28.51
CA ASP A 79 1.85 18.62 28.04
C ASP A 79 0.98 19.02 26.83
N VAL A 80 1.43 18.54 25.68
CA VAL A 80 0.80 18.69 24.36
C VAL A 80 -0.18 17.56 24.02
N GLY A 81 -0.74 16.84 24.99
CA GLY A 81 -1.85 15.92 24.78
C GLY A 81 -1.67 14.95 23.60
N THR A 82 -2.76 14.64 22.90
CA THR A 82 -2.75 13.68 21.80
C THR A 82 -2.29 14.32 20.48
N ASN A 83 -1.25 13.75 19.86
CA ASN A 83 -0.76 14.20 18.56
C ASN A 83 -1.65 13.67 17.41
N ILE A 84 -2.74 14.39 17.13
CA ILE A 84 -3.71 14.05 16.08
C ILE A 84 -3.04 13.92 14.70
N GLY A 85 -2.00 14.72 14.42
CA GLY A 85 -1.28 14.66 13.14
C GLY A 85 -0.55 13.34 12.92
N ALA A 86 0.10 12.81 13.96
CA ALA A 86 0.76 11.50 13.88
C ALA A 86 -0.25 10.35 13.71
N ILE A 87 -1.41 10.46 14.38
CA ILE A 87 -2.50 9.48 14.25
C ILE A 87 -3.05 9.51 12.82
N LEU A 88 -3.41 10.68 12.30
CA LEU A 88 -3.90 10.82 10.93
C LEU A 88 -2.90 10.30 9.89
N GLN A 89 -1.60 10.55 10.08
CA GLN A 89 -0.56 10.01 9.20
C GLN A 89 -0.50 8.48 9.24
N THR A 90 -0.65 7.90 10.44
CA THR A 90 -0.67 6.45 10.63
C THR A 90 -1.92 5.85 9.98
N ASP A 91 -3.10 6.43 10.22
CA ASP A 91 -4.37 6.01 9.64
C ASP A 91 -4.35 6.08 8.10
N GLN A 92 -3.74 7.14 7.55
CA GLN A 92 -3.58 7.30 6.11
C GLN A 92 -2.65 6.23 5.53
N ALA A 93 -1.53 5.93 6.20
CA ALA A 93 -0.64 4.86 5.79
C ALA A 93 -1.31 3.48 5.86
N GLU A 94 -2.14 3.23 6.87
CA GLU A 94 -2.92 1.99 6.97
C GLU A 94 -3.96 1.87 5.86
N ALA A 95 -4.63 2.97 5.50
CA ALA A 95 -5.58 3.00 4.40
C ALA A 95 -4.87 2.71 3.06
N ASP A 96 -3.72 3.35 2.82
CA ASP A 96 -2.90 3.12 1.63
C ASP A 96 -2.44 1.65 1.53
N LEU A 97 -2.03 1.06 2.65
CA LEU A 97 -1.64 -0.35 2.73
C LEU A 97 -2.83 -1.27 2.39
N LYS A 98 -4.04 -0.98 2.87
CA LYS A 98 -5.25 -1.75 2.53
C LYS A 98 -5.58 -1.66 1.04
N VAL A 99 -5.51 -0.46 0.46
CA VAL A 99 -5.74 -0.26 -0.99
C VAL A 99 -4.69 -1.01 -1.81
N ALA A 100 -3.43 -0.95 -1.42
CA ALA A 100 -2.34 -1.66 -2.09
C ALA A 100 -2.54 -3.19 -2.04
N ARG A 101 -2.96 -3.74 -0.90
CA ARG A 101 -3.28 -5.16 -0.75
C ARG A 101 -4.45 -5.58 -1.64
N ALA A 102 -5.54 -4.82 -1.64
CA ALA A 102 -6.71 -5.10 -2.47
C ALA A 102 -6.35 -5.12 -3.96
N LYS A 103 -5.54 -4.16 -4.43
CA LYS A 103 -5.06 -4.10 -5.82
C LYS A 103 -4.12 -5.26 -6.18
N ALA A 104 -3.31 -5.73 -5.24
CA ALA A 104 -2.46 -6.90 -5.44
C ALA A 104 -3.30 -8.19 -5.57
N GLU A 105 -4.37 -8.30 -4.79
CA GLU A 105 -5.31 -9.41 -4.85
C GLU A 105 -6.13 -9.41 -6.15
N GLU A 106 -6.64 -8.26 -6.58
CA GLU A 106 -7.31 -8.09 -7.88
C GLU A 106 -6.42 -8.57 -9.04
N ARG A 107 -5.14 -8.18 -9.03
CA ARG A 107 -4.17 -8.62 -10.05
C ARG A 107 -3.94 -10.13 -10.02
N ARG A 108 -3.89 -10.74 -8.83
CA ARG A 108 -3.75 -12.20 -8.71
C ARG A 108 -4.98 -12.91 -9.26
N ALA A 109 -6.18 -12.43 -8.91
CA ALA A 109 -7.43 -13.00 -9.41
C ALA A 109 -7.51 -12.89 -10.93
N ALA A 110 -7.14 -11.74 -11.51
CA ALA A 110 -7.09 -11.55 -12.96
C ALA A 110 -6.08 -12.49 -13.65
N ALA A 111 -4.89 -12.69 -13.05
CA ALA A 111 -3.89 -13.61 -13.60
C ALA A 111 -4.38 -15.07 -13.60
N VAL A 112 -5.05 -15.50 -12.53
CA VAL A 112 -5.65 -16.85 -12.45
C VAL A 112 -6.77 -17.00 -13.47
N ALA A 113 -7.63 -15.99 -13.63
CA ALA A 113 -8.69 -16.02 -14.64
C ALA A 113 -8.11 -16.15 -16.06
N LEU A 114 -7.07 -15.38 -16.39
CA LEU A 114 -6.37 -15.48 -17.67
C LEU A 114 -5.76 -16.87 -17.88
N GLU A 115 -5.14 -17.45 -16.85
CA GLU A 115 -4.59 -18.81 -16.93
C GLU A 115 -5.69 -19.84 -17.25
N GLN A 116 -6.87 -19.70 -16.65
CA GLN A 116 -8.01 -20.58 -16.94
C GLN A 116 -8.58 -20.37 -18.35
N GLU A 117 -8.67 -19.13 -18.82
CA GLU A 117 -9.07 -18.82 -20.20
C GLU A 117 -8.12 -19.45 -21.21
N MET A 118 -6.81 -19.33 -20.99
CA MET A 118 -5.80 -19.94 -21.85
C MET A 118 -5.88 -21.47 -21.83
N LYS A 119 -6.10 -22.08 -20.67
CA LYS A 119 -6.33 -23.54 -20.56
C LYS A 119 -7.56 -23.97 -21.35
N ALA A 120 -8.67 -23.24 -21.21
CA ALA A 120 -9.89 -23.51 -21.96
C ALA A 120 -9.68 -23.36 -23.48
N GLU A 121 -8.89 -22.36 -23.90
CA GLU A 121 -8.54 -22.16 -25.30
C GLU A 121 -7.70 -23.30 -25.87
N VAL A 122 -6.69 -23.79 -25.13
CA VAL A 122 -5.90 -24.96 -25.52
C VAL A 122 -6.80 -26.18 -25.71
N VAL A 123 -7.72 -26.44 -24.77
CA VAL A 123 -8.68 -27.55 -24.89
C VAL A 123 -9.57 -27.38 -26.13
N LYS A 124 -10.07 -26.17 -26.38
CA LYS A 124 -10.89 -25.87 -27.57
C LYS A 124 -10.13 -26.08 -28.87
N MET A 125 -8.85 -25.68 -28.94
CA MET A 125 -8.03 -25.89 -30.12
C MET A 125 -7.69 -27.38 -30.32
N ASN A 126 -7.40 -28.11 -29.25
CA ASN A 126 -7.20 -29.56 -29.31
C ASN A 126 -8.45 -30.27 -29.82
N ALA A 127 -9.65 -29.87 -29.37
CA ALA A 127 -10.90 -30.43 -29.88
C ALA A 127 -11.06 -30.22 -31.40
N LYS A 128 -10.66 -29.05 -31.92
CA LYS A 128 -10.65 -28.79 -33.37
C LYS A 128 -9.64 -29.65 -34.13
N VAL A 129 -8.46 -29.90 -33.56
CA VAL A 129 -7.47 -30.81 -34.16
C VAL A 129 -8.05 -32.22 -34.25
N VAL A 130 -8.67 -32.71 -33.17
CA VAL A 130 -9.32 -34.02 -33.15
C VAL A 130 -10.48 -34.11 -34.14
N GLU A 131 -11.28 -33.04 -34.27
CA GLU A 131 -12.35 -32.96 -35.27
C GLU A 131 -11.80 -33.09 -36.70
N ALA A 132 -10.73 -32.36 -37.02
CA ALA A 132 -10.07 -32.44 -38.33
C ALA A 132 -9.41 -33.81 -38.57
N GLU A 133 -8.78 -34.41 -37.56
CA GLU A 133 -8.23 -35.77 -37.65
C GLU A 133 -9.32 -36.81 -37.89
N ALA A 134 -10.50 -36.65 -37.29
CA ALA A 134 -11.63 -37.55 -37.47
C ALA A 134 -12.22 -37.51 -38.90
N GLU A 135 -12.01 -36.41 -39.65
CA GLU A 135 -12.42 -36.34 -41.06
C GLU A 135 -11.62 -37.32 -41.94
N VAL A 136 -10.37 -37.62 -41.60
CA VAL A 136 -9.51 -38.52 -42.40
C VAL A 136 -10.05 -39.95 -42.42
N PRO A 137 -10.32 -40.63 -41.28
CA PRO A 137 -10.97 -41.94 -41.27
C PRO A 137 -12.34 -41.93 -41.95
N ARG A 138 -13.11 -40.84 -41.80
CA ARG A 138 -14.43 -40.72 -42.42
C ARG A 138 -14.34 -40.68 -43.94
N ALA A 139 -13.40 -39.90 -44.48
CA ALA A 139 -13.11 -39.85 -45.92
C ALA A 139 -12.58 -41.19 -46.45
N ILE A 140 -11.71 -41.88 -45.69
CA ILE A 140 -11.24 -43.23 -46.03
C ILE A 140 -12.41 -44.22 -46.09
N ALA A 141 -13.31 -44.20 -45.10
CA ALA A 141 -14.50 -45.04 -45.07
C ALA A 141 -15.44 -44.76 -46.27
N GLU A 142 -15.55 -43.50 -46.68
CA GLU A 142 -16.31 -43.11 -47.88
C GLU A 142 -15.63 -43.59 -49.18
N ALA A 143 -14.30 -43.50 -49.27
CA ALA A 143 -13.52 -44.03 -50.40
C ALA A 143 -13.70 -45.56 -50.56
N PHE A 144 -13.78 -46.29 -49.46
CA PHE A 144 -14.11 -47.71 -49.46
C PHE A 144 -15.54 -48.00 -49.95
N ARG A 145 -16.53 -47.24 -49.48
CA ARG A 145 -17.94 -47.43 -49.89
C ARG A 145 -18.17 -47.09 -51.36
N SER A 146 -17.48 -46.07 -51.86
CA SER A 146 -17.55 -45.61 -53.26
C SER A 146 -16.72 -46.48 -54.22
N GLY A 147 -15.96 -47.45 -53.72
CA GLY A 147 -15.15 -48.36 -54.53
C GLY A 147 -13.85 -47.77 -55.07
N ASN A 148 -13.43 -46.58 -54.58
CA ASN A 148 -12.21 -45.91 -55.00
C ASN A 148 -10.94 -46.41 -54.29
N LEU A 149 -11.09 -47.19 -53.20
CA LEU A 149 -10.00 -47.78 -52.44
C LEU A 149 -10.21 -49.29 -52.27
N GLY A 150 -9.22 -50.10 -52.64
CA GLY A 150 -9.27 -51.55 -52.51
C GLY A 150 -8.81 -52.07 -51.14
N ILE A 151 -9.18 -53.31 -50.82
CA ILE A 151 -8.74 -53.99 -49.58
C ILE A 151 -7.22 -54.17 -49.55
N MET A 152 -6.59 -54.47 -50.70
CA MET A 152 -5.14 -54.59 -50.80
C MET A 152 -4.41 -53.27 -50.54
N ASP A 153 -4.98 -52.14 -50.98
CA ASP A 153 -4.40 -50.80 -50.75
C ASP A 153 -4.41 -50.42 -49.27
N TYR A 154 -5.46 -50.81 -48.54
CA TYR A 154 -5.55 -50.60 -47.10
C TYR A 154 -4.56 -51.44 -46.29
N TYR A 155 -4.38 -52.72 -46.66
CA TYR A 155 -3.34 -53.54 -46.04
C TYR A 155 -1.94 -52.97 -46.30
N ASN A 156 -1.68 -52.45 -47.50
CA ASN A 156 -0.42 -51.77 -47.81
C ASN A 156 -0.23 -50.49 -46.96
N LEU A 157 -1.27 -49.66 -46.82
CA LEU A 157 -1.22 -48.46 -45.99
C LEU A 157 -0.94 -48.81 -44.52
N ARG A 158 -1.61 -49.82 -43.97
CA ARG A 158 -1.40 -50.30 -42.61
C ARG A 158 0.01 -50.87 -42.38
N ASN A 159 0.57 -51.55 -43.39
CA ASN A 159 1.94 -52.05 -43.33
C ASN A 159 2.96 -50.90 -43.30
N ILE A 160 2.76 -49.86 -44.12
CA ILE A 160 3.64 -48.68 -44.14
C ILE A 160 3.55 -47.91 -42.82
N GLN A 161 2.36 -47.74 -42.25
CA GLN A 161 2.17 -47.15 -40.91
C GLN A 161 2.93 -47.95 -39.85
N SER A 162 2.78 -49.28 -39.86
CA SER A 162 3.46 -50.16 -38.91
C SER A 162 4.98 -50.10 -39.02
N ASP A 163 5.53 -50.04 -40.25
CA ASP A 163 6.96 -49.87 -40.47
C ASP A 163 7.45 -48.48 -40.00
N THR A 164 6.63 -47.45 -40.18
CA THR A 164 6.93 -46.09 -39.70
C THR A 164 6.94 -46.02 -38.17
N ASP A 165 5.97 -46.65 -37.50
CA ASP A 165 5.91 -46.72 -36.04
C ASP A 165 7.09 -47.52 -35.45
N MET A 166 7.45 -48.64 -36.08
CA MET A 166 8.67 -49.39 -35.74
C MET A 166 9.92 -48.53 -35.91
N ARG A 167 10.05 -47.77 -37.00
CA ARG A 167 11.19 -46.86 -37.19
C ARG A 167 11.23 -45.73 -36.17
N ASN A 168 10.08 -45.14 -35.83
CA ASN A 168 9.99 -44.05 -34.86
C ASN A 168 10.38 -44.52 -33.44
N SER A 169 9.93 -45.71 -33.03
CA SER A 169 10.30 -46.32 -31.75
C SER A 169 11.78 -46.71 -31.67
N ILE A 170 12.38 -47.17 -32.78
CA ILE A 170 13.83 -47.44 -32.83
C ILE A 170 14.64 -46.14 -32.80
N ALA A 171 14.15 -45.05 -33.42
CA ALA A 171 14.83 -43.76 -33.47
C ALA A 171 14.74 -42.94 -32.16
N LYS A 172 13.75 -43.23 -31.29
CA LYS A 172 13.59 -42.65 -29.96
C LYS A 172 13.63 -43.75 -28.90
N PRO A 173 14.81 -44.19 -28.42
CA PRO A 173 14.86 -45.07 -27.25
C PRO A 173 14.19 -44.35 -26.08
N GLU A 174 13.18 -44.99 -25.47
CA GLU A 174 12.52 -44.47 -24.27
C GLU A 174 13.58 -44.19 -23.19
N ASN A 175 13.76 -42.92 -22.83
CA ASN A 175 14.57 -42.55 -21.68
C ASN A 175 13.83 -43.01 -20.41
N PRO A 176 14.41 -43.89 -19.57
CA PRO A 176 13.75 -44.40 -18.37
C PRO A 176 13.85 -43.41 -17.20
N LYS A 177 13.42 -42.15 -17.40
CA LYS A 177 13.40 -41.12 -16.37
C LYS A 177 12.15 -40.26 -16.51
N ASP A 178 11.01 -40.76 -16.04
CA ASP A 178 9.85 -39.96 -15.63
C ASP A 178 8.90 -40.82 -14.76
N SER A 179 9.46 -41.41 -13.70
CA SER A 179 8.68 -42.14 -12.69
C SER A 179 8.99 -41.70 -11.27
N LYS A 180 9.28 -40.41 -11.07
CA LYS A 180 9.30 -39.78 -9.75
C LYS A 180 9.01 -38.29 -9.85
N GLU A 181 7.74 -37.91 -9.79
CA GLU A 181 7.30 -36.68 -9.13
C GLU A 181 5.77 -36.70 -9.01
N ASP A 182 5.29 -37.28 -7.92
CA ASP A 182 4.02 -36.90 -7.31
C ASP A 182 4.23 -36.98 -5.79
N LYS A 183 4.46 -35.82 -5.18
CA LYS A 183 4.41 -35.54 -3.75
C LYS A 183 3.53 -34.32 -3.55
#